data_AF-N0AU00-F1
#
_entry.id   AF-N0AU00-F1
#
_cell.length_a   1.000
_cell.length_b   1.000
_cell.length_c   1.000
_cell.angle_alpha   90.00
_cell.angle_beta   90.00
_cell.angle_gamma   90.00
#
_symmetry.space_group_name_H-M   'P 1'
#
loop_
_entity.id
_entity.type
_entity.pdbx_description
1 polymer ?
#
loop_
_entity_poly.entity_id
_entity_poly.type
_entity_poly.pdbx_seq_one_letter_code
_entity_poly.pdbx_strand_id
1 'polypeptide(L)'
;MFRITIEAEEWIFRFSPHLSVEKEEREAIVDSLLKLGGKLTRFPHGDSFIIMNEKIGMIVCRVEKIPSLILIISTVVPKENWFVQKEHSIRRVDPGQQIILFN
;
A
#
# COMPACT_ATOMS: atom_id res chain seq x y z
N MET A 1 -4.46 -11.64 -7.91
CA MET A 1 -5.50 -11.34 -6.91
C MET A 1 -5.30 -12.32 -5.77
N PHE A 2 -5.38 -11.86 -4.53
CA PHE A 2 -5.27 -12.70 -3.34
C PHE A 2 -6.55 -12.55 -2.53
N ARG A 3 -7.00 -13.64 -1.90
CA ARG A 3 -8.14 -13.62 -0.99
C ARG A 3 -7.64 -14.06 0.39
N ILE A 4 -7.86 -13.23 1.39
CA ILE A 4 -7.24 -13.40 2.70
C ILE A 4 -8.22 -13.00 3.79
N THR A 5 -8.25 -13.78 4.86
CA THR A 5 -9.03 -13.48 6.05
C THR A 5 -8.21 -12.61 7.00
N ILE A 6 -8.73 -11.45 7.39
CA ILE A 6 -8.13 -10.55 8.40
C ILE A 6 -9.21 -10.28 9.45
N GLU A 7 -8.97 -10.64 10.71
CA GLU A 7 -9.92 -10.45 11.82
C GLU A 7 -11.36 -10.93 11.52
N ALA A 8 -11.47 -12.11 10.90
CA ALA A 8 -12.73 -12.73 10.47
C ALA A 8 -13.46 -12.03 9.28
N GLU A 9 -12.85 -11.01 8.68
CA GLU A 9 -13.31 -10.40 7.44
C GLU A 9 -12.56 -10.96 6.23
N GLU A 10 -13.29 -11.21 5.14
CA GLU A 10 -12.74 -11.70 3.88
C GLU A 10 -12.32 -10.53 2.98
N TRP A 11 -11.01 -10.34 2.83
CA TRP A 11 -10.44 -9.28 2.02
C TRP A 11 -9.94 -9.80 0.66
N ILE A 12 -10.15 -9.00 -0.38
CA ILE A 12 -9.63 -9.24 -1.72
C ILE A 12 -8.53 -8.24 -2.00
N PHE A 13 -7.29 -8.71 -2.15
CA PHE A 13 -6.17 -7.86 -2.53
C PHE A 13 -6.01 -7.92 -4.05
N ARG A 14 -6.19 -6.76 -4.68
CA ARG A 14 -6.17 -6.60 -6.13
C ARG A 14 -5.03 -5.66 -6.52
N PHE A 15 -4.24 -6.09 -7.50
CA PHE A 15 -3.24 -5.23 -8.12
C PHE A 15 -3.89 -4.53 -9.31
N SER A 16 -3.62 -3.23 -9.45
CA SER A 16 -4.03 -2.46 -10.62
C SER A 16 -3.53 -3.12 -11.90
N PRO A 17 -4.32 -3.16 -13.00
CA PRO A 17 -3.90 -3.82 -14.24
C PRO A 17 -2.65 -3.19 -14.87
N HIS A 18 -2.37 -1.93 -14.58
CA HIS A 18 -1.20 -1.21 -15.09
C HIS A 18 0.04 -1.37 -14.20
N LEU A 19 -0.09 -2.03 -13.05
CA LEU A 19 1.02 -2.25 -12.13
C LEU A 19 1.81 -3.49 -12.55
N SER A 20 2.97 -3.24 -13.18
CA SER A 20 3.95 -4.27 -13.51
C SER A 20 4.81 -4.56 -12.28
N VAL A 21 4.48 -5.63 -11.58
CA VAL A 21 5.22 -6.17 -10.43
C VAL A 21 5.28 -7.68 -10.57
N GLU A 22 6.48 -8.23 -10.39
CA GLU A 22 6.75 -9.66 -10.52
C GLU A 22 6.05 -10.46 -9.43
N LYS A 23 5.97 -11.78 -9.61
CA LYS A 23 5.24 -12.66 -8.69
C LYS A 23 5.78 -12.57 -7.26
N GLU A 24 7.10 -12.62 -7.10
CA GLU A 24 7.78 -12.57 -5.81
C GLU A 24 7.53 -11.23 -5.09
N GLU A 25 7.51 -10.13 -5.84
CA GLU A 25 7.19 -8.80 -5.30
C GLU A 25 5.74 -8.70 -4.85
N ARG A 26 4.79 -9.29 -5.60
CA ARG A 26 3.38 -9.33 -5.21
C ARG A 26 3.18 -10.05 -3.89
N GLU A 27 3.86 -11.19 -3.71
CA GLU A 27 3.82 -11.96 -2.46
C GLU A 27 4.41 -11.13 -1.30
N ALA A 28 5.56 -10.48 -1.50
CA ALA A 28 6.16 -9.62 -0.49
C ALA A 28 5.28 -8.40 -0.11
N ILE A 29 4.57 -7.82 -1.08
CA ILE A 29 3.59 -6.74 -0.85
C ILE A 29 2.44 -7.24 0.01
N VAL A 30 1.87 -8.39 -0.35
CA VAL A 30 0.77 -9.02 0.40
C VAL A 30 1.21 -9.31 1.83
N ASP A 31 2.37 -9.92 2.04
CA ASP A 31 2.93 -10.20 3.36
C ASP A 31 3.12 -8.93 4.20
N SER A 32 3.53 -7.83 3.56
CA SER A 32 3.67 -6.53 4.22
C SER A 32 2.33 -5.95 4.65
N LEU A 33 1.30 -6.10 3.82
CA LEU A 33 -0.06 -5.63 4.09
C LEU A 33 -0.72 -6.44 5.21
N LEU A 34 -0.45 -7.75 5.30
CA LEU A 34 -0.96 -8.60 6.37
C LEU A 34 -0.48 -8.18 7.76
N LYS A 35 0.71 -7.58 7.85
CA LYS A 35 1.25 -7.03 9.11
C LYS A 35 0.46 -5.83 9.63
N LEU A 36 -0.40 -5.20 8.82
CA LEU A 36 -1.32 -4.17 9.31
C LEU A 36 -2.41 -4.77 10.22
N GLY A 37 -2.81 -6.02 9.99
CA GLY A 37 -3.88 -6.69 10.73
C GLY A 37 -5.15 -5.83 10.78
N GLY A 38 -5.78 -5.75 11.96
CA GLY A 38 -6.97 -4.93 12.21
C GLY A 38 -6.82 -3.42 11.98
N LYS A 39 -5.62 -2.89 11.71
CA LYS A 39 -5.51 -1.50 11.25
C LYS A 39 -6.15 -1.31 9.88
N LEU A 40 -6.17 -2.35 9.04
CA LEU A 40 -6.77 -2.30 7.71
C LEU A 40 -8.29 -2.06 7.77
N THR A 41 -8.97 -2.68 8.74
CA THR A 41 -10.43 -2.58 8.88
C THR A 41 -10.88 -1.17 9.27
N ARG A 42 -9.98 -0.37 9.87
CA ARG A 42 -10.25 1.01 10.30
C ARG A 42 -10.35 2.02 9.16
N PHE A 43 -9.83 1.71 7.97
CA PHE A 43 -9.92 2.61 6.83
C PHE A 43 -11.35 2.62 6.25
N PRO A 44 -12.01 3.78 6.13
CA PRO A 44 -13.27 3.96 5.43
C PRO A 44 -13.26 3.47 3.97
N HIS A 45 -14.46 3.29 3.41
CA HIS A 45 -14.60 3.13 1.97
C HIS A 45 -14.20 4.41 1.24
N GLY A 46 -13.45 4.28 0.15
CA GLY A 46 -13.00 5.40 -0.67
C GLY A 46 -11.63 5.94 -0.26
N ASP A 47 -11.16 5.59 0.95
CA ASP A 47 -9.88 6.04 1.47
C ASP A 47 -8.70 5.49 0.66
N SER A 48 -7.60 6.23 0.73
CA SER A 48 -6.32 5.81 0.19
C SER A 48 -5.23 6.03 1.24
N PHE A 49 -4.26 5.13 1.30
CA PHE A 49 -3.15 5.23 2.23
C PHE A 49 -1.87 4.69 1.59
N ILE A 50 -0.74 5.01 2.20
CA ILE A 50 0.56 4.50 1.78
C ILE A 50 1.21 3.64 2.86
N ILE A 51 1.90 2.59 2.43
CA ILE A 51 2.80 1.82 3.29
C ILE A 51 4.22 2.00 2.78
N MET A 52 5.11 2.39 3.67
CA MET A 52 6.52 2.46 3.41
C MET A 52 7.18 1.13 3.79
N ASN A 53 7.73 0.43 2.82
CA ASN A 53 8.50 -0.79 3.03
C ASN A 53 9.93 -0.60 2.48
N GLU A 54 10.94 -0.90 3.29
CA GLU A 54 12.34 -0.66 2.90
C GLU A 54 12.82 -1.50 1.73
N LYS A 55 12.27 -2.69 1.55
CA LYS A 55 12.64 -3.62 0.46
C LYS A 55 11.84 -3.37 -0.82
N ILE A 56 10.58 -2.98 -0.68
CA ILE A 56 9.63 -2.91 -1.80
C ILE A 56 9.47 -1.47 -2.31
N GLY A 57 9.56 -0.49 -1.42
CA GLY A 57 9.20 0.89 -1.72
C GLY A 57 7.83 1.27 -1.14
N MET A 58 7.22 2.30 -1.74
CA MET A 58 6.03 2.96 -1.24
C MET A 58 4.84 2.36 -1.95
N ILE A 59 4.03 1.63 -1.20
CA ILE A 59 2.88 0.90 -1.72
C ILE A 59 1.66 1.80 -1.53
N VAL A 60 1.03 2.19 -2.64
CA VAL A 60 -0.19 3.02 -2.60
C VAL A 60 -1.41 2.12 -2.66
N CYS A 61 -2.24 2.22 -1.64
CA CYS A 61 -3.43 1.40 -1.45
C CYS A 61 -4.70 2.24 -1.49
N ARG A 62 -5.77 1.67 -2.06
CA ARG A 62 -7.14 2.23 -2.02
C ARG A 62 -8.10 1.20 -1.45
N VAL A 63 -9.02 1.65 -0.61
CA VAL A 63 -10.01 0.80 0.07
C VAL A 63 -11.37 0.91 -0.60
N GLU A 64 -11.91 -0.23 -1.03
CA GLU A 64 -13.27 -0.37 -1.54
C GLU A 64 -14.01 -1.36 -0.64
N LYS A 65 -15.16 -0.98 -0.05
CA LYS A 65 -15.92 -1.85 0.89
C LYS A 65 -17.32 -2.22 0.39
N ILE A 66 -17.70 -1.77 -0.81
CA ILE A 66 -19.05 -1.94 -1.35
C ILE A 66 -18.92 -2.53 -2.77
N PRO A 67 -19.45 -3.73 -3.05
CA PRO A 67 -20.13 -4.66 -2.13
C PRO A 67 -19.19 -5.54 -1.29
N SER A 68 -17.88 -5.51 -1.54
CA SER A 68 -16.89 -6.40 -0.93
C SER A 68 -15.74 -5.60 -0.33
N LEU A 69 -15.00 -6.20 0.62
CA LEU A 69 -13.78 -5.64 1.19
C LEU A 69 -12.59 -5.87 0.24
N ILE A 70 -12.32 -4.88 -0.58
CA ILE A 70 -11.26 -4.90 -1.59
C ILE A 70 -10.19 -3.89 -1.21
N LEU A 71 -8.94 -4.36 -1.18
CA LEU A 71 -7.77 -3.52 -1.09
C LEU A 71 -7.08 -3.48 -2.45
N ILE A 72 -7.04 -2.31 -3.07
CA ILE A 72 -6.45 -2.11 -4.39
C ILE A 72 -5.04 -1.55 -4.24
N ILE A 73 -4.04 -2.34 -4.60
CA ILE A 73 -2.67 -1.89 -4.78
C ILE A 73 -2.60 -1.15 -6.11
N SER A 74 -2.59 0.17 -6.02
CA SER A 74 -2.72 1.07 -7.18
C SER A 74 -1.38 1.27 -7.88
N THR A 75 -0.32 1.49 -7.10
CA THR A 75 1.05 1.61 -7.60
C THR A 75 2.06 1.28 -6.51
N VAL A 76 3.31 1.01 -6.90
CA VAL A 76 4.46 0.87 -6.02
C VAL A 76 5.53 1.82 -6.53
N VAL A 77 5.99 2.74 -5.68
CA VAL A 77 7.06 3.67 -6.02
C VAL A 77 8.35 3.17 -5.39
N PRO A 78 9.35 2.76 -6.20
CA PRO A 78 10.66 2.34 -5.69
C PRO A 78 11.34 3.45 -4.89
N LYS A 79 12.15 3.07 -3.90
CA LYS A 79 12.82 3.99 -2.97
C LYS A 79 13.72 5.01 -3.67
N GLU A 80 14.29 4.62 -4.80
CA GLU A 80 15.11 5.47 -5.68
C GLU A 80 14.34 6.64 -6.31
N ASN A 81 13.02 6.52 -6.38
CA ASN A 81 12.13 7.52 -6.96
C ASN A 81 11.41 8.36 -5.89
N TRP A 82 11.88 8.35 -4.64
CA TRP A 82 11.29 9.12 -3.56
C TRP A 82 11.93 10.51 -3.45
N PHE A 83 11.10 11.53 -3.56
CA PHE A 83 11.53 12.92 -3.48
C PHE A 83 10.68 13.71 -2.49
N VAL A 84 11.33 14.61 -1.74
CA VAL A 84 10.70 15.59 -0.86
C VAL A 84 10.98 16.98 -1.41
N GLN A 85 9.95 17.82 -1.42
CA GLN A 85 10.11 19.24 -1.67
C GLN A 85 10.27 19.98 -0.34
N LYS A 86 11.38 20.70 -0.19
CA LYS A 86 11.62 21.59 0.97
C LYS A 86 12.23 22.89 0.50
N GLU A 87 11.66 24.02 0.95
CA GLU A 87 12.19 25.37 0.71
C GLU A 87 12.53 25.62 -0.78
N HIS A 88 11.61 25.26 -1.67
CA HIS A 88 11.76 25.39 -3.13
C HIS A 88 12.82 24.49 -3.79
N SER A 89 13.41 23.55 -3.06
CA SER A 89 14.31 22.52 -3.60
C SER A 89 13.66 21.13 -3.54
N ILE A 90 13.92 20.30 -4.56
CA ILE A 90 13.54 18.88 -4.56
C ILE A 90 14.78 18.08 -4.18
N ARG A 91 14.65 17.22 -3.17
CA ARG A 91 15.74 16.35 -2.69
C ARG A 91 15.24 14.93 -2.58
N ARG A 92 16.12 13.97 -2.84
CA ARG A 92 15.82 12.54 -2.62
C ARG A 92 15.65 12.28 -1.13
N VAL A 93 14.68 11.45 -0.76
CA VAL A 93 14.43 11.05 0.63
C VAL A 93 15.36 9.91 1.02
N ASP A 94 16.06 10.05 2.15
CA ASP A 94 16.67 8.93 2.86
C ASP A 94 15.66 8.40 3.90
N PRO A 95 15.10 7.20 3.71
CA PRO A 95 13.95 6.80 4.49
C PRO A 95 14.34 6.18 5.84
N GLY A 96 13.77 6.76 6.89
CA GLY A 96 13.46 6.11 8.16
C GLY A 96 11.94 5.87 8.24
N GLN A 97 11.57 4.69 8.72
CA GLN A 97 10.22 4.11 8.69
C GLN A 97 9.11 5.03 9.25
N GLN A 98 8.17 5.50 8.39
CA GLN A 98 6.94 6.19 8.81
C GLN A 98 5.76 5.77 7.92
N ILE A 99 4.58 5.57 8.52
CA ILE A 99 3.30 5.44 7.82
C ILE A 99 2.71 6.85 7.76
N ILE A 100 2.44 7.36 6.56
CA ILE A 100 1.78 8.66 6.37
C ILE A 100 0.34 8.39 5.88
N LEU A 101 -0.62 8.97 6.58
CA LEU A 101 -2.04 8.94 6.23
C LEU A 101 -2.38 10.22 5.47
N PHE A 102 -3.08 10.10 4.34
CA PHE A 102 -3.73 11.25 3.70
C PHE A 102 -5.17 11.31 4.20
N ASN A 103 -5.56 12.44 4.79
CA ASN A 103 -6.96 12.77 5.11
C ASN A 103 -7.55 13.62 3.99
#